data_AF-A0A1S9BSN8-F1
#
_entry.id   AF-A0A1S9BSN8-F1
#
_cell.length_a   1.000
_cell.length_b   1.000
_cell.length_c   1.000
_cell.angle_alpha   90.00
_cell.angle_beta   90.00
_cell.angle_gamma   90.00
#
_symmetry.space_group_name_H-M   'P 1'
#
loop_
_entity.id
_entity.type
_entity.pdbx_description
1 polymer ?
#
loop_
_entity_poly.entity_id
_entity_poly.type
_entity_poly.pdbx_seq_one_letter_code
_entity_poly.pdbx_strand_id
1 'polypeptide(L)'
;MALKKVRRYVISTIVIALFGAVYEYFSFGVFSYYMLYAFAFPLGLGLLPWLLIAMDTKKIIGTGFPQQMTRNLWGAGITTLTAGALFHGVLDIYGTTSAFSKCYFIVGAIMLLAAVMIFIGNKEKRETTDRI
;
A
#
# COMPACT_ATOMS: atom_id res chain seq x y z
N MET A 1 -13.94 -2.50 -13.30
CA MET A 1 -12.65 -3.06 -12.84
C MET A 1 -12.17 -2.50 -11.50
N ALA A 2 -12.32 -1.19 -11.24
CA ALA A 2 -11.92 -0.57 -9.97
C ALA A 2 -12.61 -1.17 -8.73
N LEU A 3 -13.93 -1.40 -8.79
CA LEU A 3 -14.69 -1.96 -7.65
C LEU A 3 -14.18 -3.33 -7.16
N LYS A 4 -13.79 -4.23 -8.08
CA LYS A 4 -13.21 -5.54 -7.72
C LYS A 4 -11.87 -5.38 -6.98
N LYS A 5 -11.10 -4.34 -7.28
CA LYS A 5 -9.83 -4.06 -6.59
C LYS A 5 -10.05 -3.41 -5.24
N VAL A 6 -10.92 -2.41 -5.16
CA VAL A 6 -11.33 -1.78 -3.89
C VAL A 6 -11.80 -2.85 -2.92
N ARG A 7 -12.67 -3.77 -3.37
CA ARG A 7 -13.11 -4.92 -2.55
C ARG A 7 -11.94 -5.76 -2.03
N ARG A 8 -10.92 -6.04 -2.85
CA ARG A 8 -9.74 -6.81 -2.41
C ARG A 8 -8.96 -6.07 -1.34
N TYR A 9 -8.71 -4.77 -1.52
CA TYR A 9 -8.00 -3.96 -0.53
C TYR A 9 -8.77 -3.86 0.79
N VAL A 10 -10.09 -3.68 0.74
CA VAL A 10 -10.95 -3.69 1.95
C VAL A 10 -10.85 -5.04 2.68
N ILE A 11 -10.97 -6.15 1.97
CA ILE A 11 -10.84 -7.49 2.59
C ILE A 11 -9.44 -7.64 3.22
N SER A 12 -8.38 -7.28 2.50
CA SER A 12 -7.02 -7.33 3.04
C SER A 12 -6.87 -6.48 4.30
N THR A 13 -7.35 -5.23 4.29
CA THR A 13 -7.35 -4.35 5.46
C THR A 13 -8.06 -4.99 6.66
N ILE A 14 -9.26 -5.56 6.45
CA ILE A 14 -10.02 -6.22 7.53
C ILE A 14 -9.23 -7.40 8.10
N VAL A 15 -8.66 -8.25 7.24
CA VAL A 15 -7.86 -9.41 7.68
C VAL A 15 -6.65 -8.96 8.50
N ILE A 16 -5.94 -7.92 8.08
CA ILE A 16 -4.77 -7.39 8.78
C ILE A 16 -5.16 -6.73 10.11
N ALA A 17 -6.27 -6.00 10.13
CA ALA A 17 -6.81 -5.41 11.35
C ALA A 17 -7.22 -6.49 12.37
N LEU A 18 -7.90 -7.55 11.91
CA LEU A 18 -8.24 -8.69 12.75
C LEU A 18 -6.99 -9.40 13.27
N PHE A 19 -5.97 -9.60 12.43
CA PHE A 19 -4.71 -10.18 12.86
C PHE A 19 -4.02 -9.33 13.94
N GLY A 20 -3.98 -8.01 13.77
CA GLY A 20 -3.47 -7.08 14.79
C GLY A 20 -4.24 -7.15 16.10
N ALA A 21 -5.58 -7.17 16.06
CA ALA A 21 -6.43 -7.27 17.24
C ALA A 21 -6.28 -8.61 17.99
N VAL A 22 -6.16 -9.71 17.24
CA VAL A 22 -5.91 -11.04 17.82
C VAL A 22 -4.55 -11.04 18.51
N TYR A 23 -3.50 -10.56 17.85
CA TYR A 23 -2.18 -10.51 18.47
C TYR A 23 -2.20 -9.63 19.72
N GLU A 24 -2.83 -8.45 19.67
CA GLU A 24 -2.98 -7.56 20.82
C GLU A 24 -3.57 -8.26 22.04
N TYR A 25 -4.63 -9.05 21.82
CA TYR A 25 -5.26 -9.85 22.87
C TYR A 25 -4.30 -10.88 23.48
N PHE A 26 -3.44 -11.49 22.66
CA PHE A 26 -2.46 -12.49 23.10
C PHE A 26 -1.13 -11.89 23.63
N SER A 27 -0.91 -10.58 23.49
CA SER A 27 0.36 -9.96 23.89
C SER A 27 0.52 -9.69 25.39
N PHE A 28 -0.50 -9.98 26.22
CA PHE A 28 -0.48 -9.77 27.66
C PHE A 28 0.03 -8.36 28.10
N GLY A 29 -0.32 -7.32 27.34
CA GLY A 29 0.05 -5.93 27.62
C GLY A 29 1.28 -5.40 26.87
N VAL A 30 1.91 -6.18 25.99
CA VAL A 30 3.02 -5.72 25.13
C VAL A 30 2.48 -5.30 23.75
N PHE A 31 2.58 -4.02 23.42
CA PHE A 31 2.02 -3.49 22.18
C PHE A 31 3.11 -3.06 21.21
N SER A 32 2.86 -3.25 19.91
CA SER A 32 3.68 -2.65 18.85
C SER A 32 2.85 -1.75 17.96
N TYR A 33 3.30 -0.51 17.82
CA TYR A 33 2.69 0.48 16.93
C TYR A 33 2.69 0.00 15.47
N TYR A 34 3.72 -0.71 15.03
CA TYR A 34 3.82 -1.20 13.66
C TYR A 34 2.73 -2.22 13.33
N MET A 35 2.39 -3.08 14.29
CA MET A 35 1.33 -4.08 14.11
C MET A 35 -0.05 -3.44 14.12
N LEU A 36 -0.29 -2.51 15.07
CA LEU A 36 -1.57 -1.82 15.20
C LEU A 36 -1.88 -1.00 13.95
N TYR A 37 -0.90 -0.31 13.36
CA TYR A 37 -1.08 0.48 12.15
C TYR A 37 -0.85 -0.29 10.84
N ALA A 38 -0.61 -1.61 10.87
CA ALA A 38 -0.35 -2.40 9.65
C ALA A 38 -1.53 -2.34 8.66
N PHE A 39 -2.77 -2.22 9.14
CA PHE A 39 -3.96 -2.08 8.30
C PHE A 39 -4.04 -0.72 7.57
N ALA A 40 -3.31 0.30 8.05
CA ALA A 40 -3.29 1.63 7.46
C ALA A 40 -2.60 1.65 6.09
N PHE A 41 -1.65 0.75 5.82
CA PHE A 41 -1.01 0.65 4.51
C PHE A 41 -2.00 0.26 3.38
N PRO A 42 -2.72 -0.89 3.46
CA PRO A 42 -3.70 -1.25 2.44
C PRO A 42 -4.90 -0.30 2.40
N LEU A 43 -5.28 0.31 3.54
CA LEU A 43 -6.34 1.32 3.56
C LEU A 43 -5.89 2.63 2.89
N GLY A 44 -4.80 3.23 3.36
CA GLY A 44 -4.32 4.51 2.88
C GLY A 44 -3.78 4.43 1.45
N LEU A 45 -2.80 3.57 1.19
CA LEU A 45 -2.15 3.50 -0.12
C LEU A 45 -2.95 2.65 -1.12
N GLY A 46 -3.71 1.67 -0.63
CA GLY A 46 -4.54 0.82 -1.47
C GLY A 46 -5.88 1.47 -1.80
N LEU A 47 -6.65 1.92 -0.81
CA LEU A 47 -8.02 2.41 -1.01
C LEU A 47 -8.07 3.86 -1.51
N LEU A 48 -7.32 4.79 -0.89
CA LEU A 48 -7.45 6.23 -1.16
C LEU A 48 -7.19 6.60 -2.63
N PRO A 49 -6.14 6.09 -3.31
CA PRO A 49 -5.91 6.46 -4.70
C PRO A 49 -7.05 6.03 -5.63
N TRP A 50 -7.68 4.89 -5.38
CA TRP A 50 -8.83 4.45 -6.17
C TRP A 50 -10.10 5.24 -5.84
N LEU A 51 -10.28 5.67 -4.59
CA LEU A 51 -11.40 6.54 -4.18
C LEU A 51 -11.26 7.93 -4.79
N LEU A 52 -10.08 8.54 -4.74
CA LEU A 52 -9.82 9.85 -5.34
C LEU A 52 -10.11 9.83 -6.85
N ILE A 53 -9.65 8.79 -7.55
CA ILE A 53 -9.95 8.61 -8.99
C ILE A 53 -11.45 8.41 -9.24
N ALA A 54 -12.17 7.75 -8.33
CA ALA A 54 -13.62 7.58 -8.45
C ALA A 54 -14.40 8.88 -8.15
N MET A 55 -13.89 9.75 -7.27
CA MET A 55 -14.53 11.03 -6.95
C MET A 55 -14.22 12.10 -8.02
N ASP A 56 -13.02 12.13 -8.59
CA ASP A 56 -12.57 13.11 -9.60
C ASP A 56 -13.04 12.82 -11.05
N THR A 57 -14.19 12.14 -11.16
CA THR A 57 -14.84 11.66 -12.40
C THR A 57 -15.06 12.75 -13.47
N LYS A 58 -14.87 14.05 -13.21
CA LYS A 58 -14.96 15.11 -14.23
C LYS A 58 -13.64 15.66 -14.79
N LYS A 59 -12.48 15.39 -14.18
CA LYS A 59 -11.20 16.00 -14.63
C LYS A 59 -10.09 15.01 -14.97
N ILE A 60 -10.19 13.75 -14.53
CA ILE A 60 -9.14 12.72 -14.65
C ILE A 60 -9.61 11.50 -15.47
N ILE A 61 -10.77 11.58 -16.15
CA ILE A 61 -11.29 10.45 -16.95
C ILE A 61 -10.46 10.16 -18.22
N GLY A 62 -9.63 11.09 -18.69
CA GLY A 62 -8.66 10.81 -19.76
C GLY A 62 -7.43 10.00 -19.31
N THR A 63 -7.14 9.96 -18.00
CA THR A 63 -5.87 9.44 -17.45
C THR A 63 -6.10 8.47 -16.30
N GLY A 64 -6.97 7.47 -16.47
CA GLY A 64 -6.98 6.31 -15.57
C GLY A 64 -5.56 5.74 -15.40
N PHE A 65 -5.20 5.26 -14.19
CA PHE A 65 -3.85 4.75 -13.84
C PHE A 65 -3.18 4.07 -15.05
N PRO A 66 -2.21 4.74 -15.71
CA PRO A 66 -1.59 4.23 -16.91
C PRO A 66 -0.78 2.98 -16.58
N GLN A 67 -0.88 2.01 -17.47
CA GLN A 67 -0.06 0.80 -17.53
C GLN A 67 -0.33 -0.22 -16.39
N GLN A 68 -0.48 -1.49 -16.78
CA GLN A 68 -0.64 -2.60 -15.83
C GLN A 68 0.58 -2.71 -14.91
N MET A 69 1.77 -2.36 -15.40
CA MET A 69 3.03 -2.40 -14.69
C MET A 69 3.06 -1.47 -13.47
N THR A 70 2.70 -0.19 -13.63
CA THR A 70 2.65 0.78 -12.52
C THR A 70 1.70 0.32 -11.42
N ARG A 71 0.54 -0.21 -11.79
CA ARG A 71 -0.45 -0.73 -10.83
C ARG A 71 0.05 -1.97 -10.08
N ASN A 72 0.76 -2.87 -10.76
CA ASN A 72 1.30 -4.07 -10.14
C ASN A 72 2.44 -3.71 -9.19
N LEU A 73 3.31 -2.77 -9.59
CA LEU A 73 4.39 -2.25 -8.75
C LEU A 73 3.86 -1.50 -7.51
N TRP A 74 2.82 -0.68 -7.68
CA TRP A 74 2.12 -0.03 -6.58
C TRP A 74 1.53 -1.05 -5.60
N GLY A 75 0.83 -2.07 -6.11
CA GLY A 75 0.29 -3.16 -5.30
C GLY A 75 1.38 -3.92 -4.55
N ALA A 76 2.50 -4.21 -5.21
CA ALA A 76 3.65 -4.88 -4.62
C ALA A 76 4.29 -4.05 -3.49
N GLY A 77 4.45 -2.73 -3.68
CA GLY A 77 4.95 -1.84 -2.65
C GLY A 77 4.08 -1.83 -1.39
N ILE A 78 2.75 -1.77 -1.56
CA ILE A 78 1.80 -1.83 -0.44
C ILE A 78 1.93 -3.17 0.30
N THR A 79 1.97 -4.29 -0.42
CA THR A 79 2.10 -5.61 0.21
C THR A 79 3.41 -5.77 0.97
N THR A 80 4.52 -5.25 0.42
CA THR A 80 5.83 -5.30 1.08
C THR A 80 5.85 -4.46 2.35
N LEU A 81 5.28 -3.24 2.33
CA LEU A 81 5.18 -2.39 3.53
C LEU A 81 4.30 -3.05 4.60
N THR A 82 3.19 -3.63 4.19
CA THR A 82 2.26 -4.32 5.10
C THR A 82 2.93 -5.52 5.75
N ALA A 83 3.62 -6.36 4.95
CA ALA A 83 4.36 -7.51 5.47
C ALA A 83 5.50 -7.07 6.40
N GLY A 84 6.21 -5.99 6.05
CA GLY A 84 7.24 -5.39 6.89
C GLY A 84 6.71 -4.89 8.23
N ALA A 85 5.54 -4.24 8.24
CA ALA A 85 4.89 -3.76 9.45
C ALA A 85 4.43 -4.91 10.36
N LEU A 86 3.88 -5.98 9.78
CA LEU A 86 3.54 -7.19 10.53
C LEU A 86 4.79 -7.86 11.12
N PHE A 87 5.84 -8.05 10.32
CA PHE A 87 7.08 -8.67 10.77
C PHE A 87 7.77 -7.84 11.86
N HIS A 88 7.86 -6.52 11.69
CA HIS A 88 8.40 -5.63 12.71
C HIS A 88 7.54 -5.68 13.98
N GLY A 89 6.22 -5.69 13.82
CA GLY A 89 5.27 -5.75 14.91
C GLY A 89 5.45 -6.98 15.79
N VAL A 90 5.63 -8.14 15.15
CA VAL A 90 5.91 -9.40 15.84
C VAL A 90 7.24 -9.32 16.59
N LEU A 91 8.33 -8.87 15.94
CA LEU A 91 9.64 -8.76 16.58
C LEU A 91 9.63 -7.84 17.81
N ASP A 92 8.91 -6.73 17.70
CA ASP A 92 8.78 -5.71 18.75
C ASP A 92 8.03 -6.26 19.98
N ILE A 93 6.98 -7.06 19.75
CA ILE A 93 6.29 -7.80 20.83
C ILE A 93 7.19 -8.87 21.46
N TYR A 94 8.04 -9.52 20.66
CA TYR A 94 9.07 -10.43 21.17
C TYR A 94 10.21 -9.72 21.91
N GLY A 95 10.28 -8.39 21.89
CA GLY A 95 11.36 -7.62 22.52
C GLY A 95 12.69 -7.70 21.77
N THR A 96 12.66 -7.99 20.46
CA THR A 96 13.86 -8.11 19.63
C THR A 96 13.82 -7.11 18.48
N THR A 97 14.98 -6.62 18.06
CA THR A 97 15.09 -5.74 16.89
C THR A 97 16.00 -6.35 15.85
N SER A 98 15.52 -6.47 14.60
CA SER A 98 16.34 -6.94 13.48
C SER A 98 16.54 -5.85 12.44
N ALA A 99 17.75 -5.77 11.88
CA ALA A 99 18.03 -4.88 10.75
C ALA A 99 17.20 -5.24 9.50
N PHE A 100 16.84 -6.51 9.35
CA PHE A 100 15.96 -7.00 8.28
C PHE A 100 14.61 -6.31 8.28
N SER A 101 14.09 -5.94 9.45
CA SER A 101 12.81 -5.25 9.53
C SER A 101 12.81 -3.89 8.84
N LYS A 102 13.93 -3.14 8.93
CA LYS A 102 14.10 -1.85 8.23
C LYS A 102 14.17 -2.04 6.72
N CYS A 103 14.73 -3.16 6.26
CA CYS A 103 14.86 -3.47 4.83
C CYS A 103 13.49 -3.54 4.14
N TYR A 104 12.47 -4.13 4.77
CA TYR A 104 11.11 -4.18 4.20
C TYR A 104 10.52 -2.80 3.95
N PHE A 105 10.71 -1.85 4.89
CA PHE A 105 10.23 -0.49 4.73
C PHE A 105 10.97 0.24 3.61
N ILE A 106 12.28 0.07 3.51
CA ILE A 106 13.11 0.68 2.46
C ILE A 106 12.69 0.13 1.09
N VAL A 107 12.59 -1.19 0.93
CA VAL A 107 12.20 -1.83 -0.34
C VAL A 107 10.77 -1.43 -0.74
N GLY A 108 9.83 -1.45 0.22
CA GLY A 108 8.46 -1.01 -0.02
C GLY A 108 8.38 0.45 -0.47
N ALA A 109 9.13 1.35 0.18
CA ALA A 109 9.19 2.76 -0.21
C ALA A 109 9.80 2.95 -1.61
N ILE A 110 10.89 2.24 -1.94
CA ILE A 110 11.52 2.29 -3.26
C ILE A 110 10.53 1.82 -4.34
N MET A 111 9.79 0.73 -4.10
CA MET A 111 8.77 0.25 -5.04
C MET A 111 7.66 1.28 -5.27
N LEU A 112 7.19 1.96 -4.22
CA LEU A 112 6.18 3.01 -4.36
C LEU A 112 6.73 4.23 -5.11
N LEU A 113 7.94 4.67 -4.79
CA LEU A 113 8.60 5.78 -5.48
C LEU A 113 8.80 5.47 -6.97
N ALA A 114 9.25 4.25 -7.30
CA ALA A 114 9.37 3.79 -8.67
C ALA A 114 8.03 3.78 -9.40
N ALA A 115 6.95 3.35 -8.73
CA ALA A 115 5.61 3.40 -9.31
C ALA A 115 5.15 4.85 -9.60
N VAL A 116 5.44 5.80 -8.71
CA VAL A 116 5.14 7.23 -8.93
C VAL A 116 5.96 7.81 -10.08
N MET A 117 7.26 7.52 -10.15
CA MET A 117 8.12 7.99 -11.24
C MET A 117 7.65 7.49 -12.60
N ILE A 118 7.28 6.20 -12.70
CA ILE A 118 6.72 5.62 -13.93
C ILE A 118 5.37 6.26 -14.26
N PHE A 119 4.53 6.54 -13.26
CA PHE A 119 3.25 7.21 -13.46
C PHE A 119 3.41 8.60 -14.07
N ILE A 120 4.34 9.40 -13.54
CA ILE A 120 4.64 10.76 -14.03
C ILE A 120 5.20 10.70 -15.45
N GLY A 121 6.21 9.85 -15.70
CA GLY A 121 6.80 9.70 -17.03
C GLY A 121 5.80 9.20 -18.09
N ASN A 122 4.84 8.36 -17.70
CA ASN A 122 3.77 7.92 -18.60
C ASN A 122 2.72 9.00 -18.86
N LYS A 123 2.49 9.91 -17.91
CA LYS A 123 1.60 11.06 -18.09
C LYS A 123 2.17 12.01 -19.14
N GLU A 124 3.46 12.33 -19.03
CA GLU A 124 4.19 13.19 -19.98
C GLU A 124 4.15 12.62 -21.41
N LYS A 125 4.40 11.31 -21.56
CA LYS A 125 4.32 10.65 -22.88
C LYS A 125 2.93 10.78 -23.53
N ARG A 126 1.86 10.69 -22.75
CA ARG A 126 0.48 10.84 -23.27
C ARG A 126 0.18 12.26 -23.72
N GLU A 127 0.60 13.25 -22.93
CA GLU A 127 0.42 14.66 -23.30
C GLU A 127 1.21 15.06 -24.55
N THR A 128 2.33 14.40 -24.84
CA THR A 128 3.10 14.62 -26.07
C THR A 128 2.47 13.93 -27.27
N THR A 129 1.89 12.73 -27.11
CA THR A 129 1.19 12.03 -28.21
C THR A 129 -0.10 12.74 -28.63
N ASP A 130 -0.84 13.35 -27.70
CA ASP A 130 -2.07 14.09 -28.02
C ASP A 130 -1.83 15.44 -28.73
N ARG A 131 -0.56 15.90 -28.82
CA ARG A 131 -0.18 17.16 -29.50
C ARG A 131 0.30 16.97 -30.94
N ILE A 132 0.43 15.75 -31.44
CA ILE A 132 0.91 15.40 -32.79
C ILE A 132 -0.28 14.94 -33.64
#